data_AF-A0A8T5LG42-F1
#
_entry.id   AF-A0A8T5LG42-F1
#
_cell.length_a   1.000
_cell.length_b   1.000
_cell.length_c   1.000
_cell.angle_alpha   90.00
_cell.angle_beta   90.00
_cell.angle_gamma   90.00
#
_symmetry.space_group_name_H-M   'P 1'
#
loop_
_entity.id
_entity.type
_entity.pdbx_description
1 polymer ?
#
loop_
_entity_poly.entity_id
_entity_poly.type
_entity_poly.pdbx_seq_one_letter_code
_entity_poly.pdbx_strand_id
1 'polypeptide(L)'
;MDIVIIAAIIGVLTVIIGVLVKIVGFPDQFMKNYKRKSTEGYSTLFIFLAFISYILWTLHGYLQGDWVLLVGQGVGILTTGMIVFQVIQYRKKK
;
A
#
# COMPACT_ATOMS: atom_id res chain seq x y z
N MET A 1 8.14 -28.07 16.30
CA MET A 1 8.68 -27.00 15.42
C MET A 1 9.00 -25.82 16.31
N ASP A 2 10.21 -25.26 16.21
CA ASP A 2 10.65 -24.13 17.03
C ASP A 2 9.78 -22.89 16.74
N ILE A 3 9.43 -22.13 17.79
CA ILE A 3 8.66 -20.89 17.70
C ILE A 3 9.33 -19.86 16.77
N VAL A 4 10.66 -19.85 16.72
CA VAL A 4 11.43 -18.97 15.81
C VAL A 4 11.16 -19.34 14.35
N ILE A 5 11.12 -20.64 14.04
CA ILE A 5 10.84 -21.14 12.70
C ILE A 5 9.39 -20.80 12.30
N ILE A 6 8.43 -20.97 13.23
CA ILE A 6 7.03 -20.61 13.01
C ILE A 6 6.92 -19.11 12.69
N ALA A 7 7.55 -18.25 13.48
CA ALA A 7 7.54 -16.80 13.26
C ALA A 7 8.13 -16.41 11.90
N ALA A 8 9.22 -17.04 11.47
CA ALA A 8 9.83 -16.79 10.17
C ALA A 8 8.89 -17.18 9.00
N ILE A 9 8.24 -18.35 9.10
CA ILE A 9 7.28 -18.81 8.08
C ILE A 9 6.10 -17.83 7.98
N ILE A 10 5.51 -17.46 9.11
CA ILE A 10 4.40 -16.50 9.14
C ILE A 10 4.85 -15.15 8.58
N GLY A 11 6.03 -14.64 8.97
CA GLY A 11 6.57 -13.38 8.45
C GLY A 11 6.70 -13.37 6.93
N VAL A 12 7.26 -14.43 6.34
CA VAL A 12 7.37 -14.58 4.88
C VAL A 12 5.99 -14.59 4.21
N LEU A 13 5.04 -15.38 4.73
CA LEU A 13 3.69 -15.44 4.20
C LEU A 13 2.96 -14.10 4.32
N THR A 14 3.13 -13.38 5.44
CA THR A 14 2.58 -12.04 5.65
C THR A 14 3.11 -11.05 4.63
N VAL A 15 4.41 -11.07 4.32
CA VAL A 15 4.96 -10.22 3.26
C VAL A 15 4.39 -10.60 1.91
N ILE A 16 4.39 -11.88 1.54
CA ILE A 16 3.90 -12.35 0.23
C ILE A 16 2.45 -11.90 0.02
N ILE A 17 1.54 -12.25 0.93
CA ILE A 17 0.13 -11.90 0.81
C ILE A 17 -0.06 -10.38 0.90
N GLY A 18 0.63 -9.72 1.84
CA GLY A 18 0.57 -8.28 2.03
C GLY A 18 0.99 -7.49 0.80
N VAL A 19 2.01 -7.95 0.07
CA VAL A 19 2.47 -7.38 -1.20
C VAL A 19 1.49 -7.69 -2.32
N LEU A 20 1.03 -8.94 -2.46
CA LEU A 20 0.07 -9.34 -3.49
C LEU A 20 -1.20 -8.49 -3.47
N VAL A 21 -1.78 -8.26 -2.29
CA VAL A 21 -2.98 -7.40 -2.14
C VAL A 21 -2.73 -6.00 -2.70
N LYS A 22 -1.53 -5.46 -2.48
CA LYS A 22 -1.16 -4.09 -2.90
C LYS A 22 -0.86 -4.01 -4.39
N ILE A 23 -0.24 -5.02 -4.99
CA ILE A 23 0.12 -5.03 -6.42
C ILE A 23 -1.01 -5.55 -7.33
N VAL A 24 -2.06 -6.14 -6.78
CA VAL A 24 -3.23 -6.55 -7.56
C VAL A 24 -4.32 -5.49 -7.50
N GLY A 25 -4.75 -5.09 -6.29
CA GLY A 25 -5.90 -4.20 -6.12
C GLY A 25 -5.63 -2.76 -6.58
N PHE A 26 -4.53 -2.15 -6.13
CA PHE A 26 -4.25 -0.75 -6.44
C PHE A 26 -3.89 -0.49 -7.91
N PRO A 27 -3.14 -1.36 -8.61
CA PRO A 27 -2.89 -1.17 -10.03
C PRO A 27 -4.15 -1.19 -10.89
N ASP A 28 -5.13 -2.04 -10.58
CA ASP A 28 -6.43 -1.99 -11.27
C ASP A 28 -7.13 -0.63 -11.10
N GLN A 29 -7.13 -0.10 -9.87
CA GLN A 29 -7.68 1.23 -9.61
C GLN A 29 -6.90 2.34 -10.35
N PHE A 30 -5.57 2.27 -10.34
CA PHE A 30 -4.69 3.19 -11.07
C PHE A 30 -5.01 3.20 -12.57
N MET A 31 -5.15 2.03 -13.19
CA MET A 31 -5.48 1.90 -14.61
C MET A 31 -6.86 2.49 -14.93
N LYS A 32 -7.87 2.20 -14.08
CA LYS A 32 -9.23 2.74 -14.24
C LYS A 32 -9.24 4.26 -14.15
N ASN A 33 -8.54 4.84 -13.17
CA ASN A 33 -8.41 6.29 -13.02
C ASN A 33 -7.75 6.91 -14.25
N TYR A 34 -6.67 6.29 -14.75
CA TYR A 34 -5.95 6.80 -15.92
C TYR A 34 -6.79 6.77 -17.19
N LYS A 35 -7.60 5.72 -17.39
CA LYS A 35 -8.52 5.61 -18.53
C LYS A 35 -9.65 6.64 -18.44
N ARG A 36 -10.24 6.81 -17.27
CA ARG A 36 -11.37 7.74 -17.03
C ARG A 36 -10.95 9.20 -16.88
N LYS A 37 -9.65 9.46 -16.62
CA LYS A 37 -9.11 10.77 -16.21
C LYS A 37 -9.87 11.36 -15.00
N SER A 38 -10.36 10.49 -14.13
CA SER A 38 -11.19 10.82 -12.95
C SER A 38 -10.88 9.85 -11.83
N THR A 39 -10.98 10.31 -10.59
CA THR A 39 -10.87 9.50 -9.37
C THR A 39 -12.24 9.24 -8.71
N GLU A 40 -13.32 9.35 -9.47
CA GLU A 40 -14.65 8.99 -9.01
C GLU A 40 -14.82 7.47 -8.87
N GLY A 41 -15.61 7.05 -7.88
CA GLY A 41 -15.92 5.65 -7.59
C GLY A 41 -15.27 5.08 -6.33
N TYR A 42 -14.53 5.88 -5.56
CA TYR A 42 -13.98 5.50 -4.26
C TYR A 42 -13.74 6.73 -3.36
N SER A 43 -13.53 6.49 -2.07
CA SER A 43 -13.22 7.55 -1.10
C SER A 43 -11.76 8.01 -1.25
N THR A 44 -11.56 9.25 -1.68
CA THR A 44 -10.22 9.87 -1.78
C THR A 44 -9.59 10.09 -0.41
N LEU A 45 -10.40 10.40 0.61
CA LEU A 45 -9.95 10.50 2.00
C LEU A 45 -9.40 9.17 2.50
N PHE A 46 -10.09 8.05 2.20
CA PHE A 46 -9.61 6.73 2.57
C PHE A 46 -8.24 6.42 1.95
N ILE A 47 -8.06 6.71 0.65
CA ILE A 47 -6.77 6.51 -0.02
C ILE A 47 -5.66 7.37 0.60
N PHE A 48 -5.96 8.61 0.96
CA PHE A 48 -5.00 9.48 1.63
C PHE A 48 -4.61 8.95 3.01
N LEU A 49 -5.59 8.54 3.83
CA LEU A 49 -5.34 7.94 5.14
C LEU A 49 -4.56 6.62 5.01
N ALA A 50 -4.86 5.80 4.02
CA ALA A 50 -4.12 4.57 3.73
C ALA A 50 -2.66 4.87 3.36
N PHE A 51 -2.40 5.89 2.53
CA PHE A 51 -1.05 6.32 2.17
C PHE A 51 -0.23 6.77 3.40
N ILE A 52 -0.83 7.60 4.26
CA ILE A 52 -0.18 8.03 5.51
C ILE A 52 0.06 6.83 6.44
N SER A 53 -0.92 5.93 6.56
CA SER A 53 -0.79 4.71 7.35
C SER A 53 0.37 3.84 6.88
N TYR A 54 0.54 3.64 5.56
CA TYR A 54 1.67 2.88 5.02
C TYR A 54 3.01 3.54 5.34
N ILE A 55 3.11 4.88 5.23
CA ILE A 55 4.34 5.60 5.63
C ILE A 55 4.66 5.34 7.11
N LEU A 56 3.68 5.52 7.99
CA LEU A 56 3.88 5.38 9.43
C LEU A 56 4.25 3.94 9.81
N TRP A 57 3.60 2.94 9.23
CA TRP A 57 3.91 1.54 9.50
C TRP A 57 5.27 1.10 8.95
N THR A 58 5.65 1.57 7.76
CA THR A 58 6.98 1.32 7.20
C THR A 58 8.06 1.94 8.07
N LEU A 59 7.87 3.18 8.52
CA LEU A 59 8.80 3.84 9.44
C LEU A 59 8.87 3.10 10.79
N HIS A 60 7.72 2.68 11.33
CA HIS A 60 7.69 1.88 12.55
C HIS A 60 8.45 0.56 12.38
N GLY A 61 8.26 -0.16 11.27
CA GLY A 61 8.99 -1.38 10.96
C GLY A 61 10.50 -1.16 10.89
N TYR A 62 10.94 -0.07 10.25
CA TYR A 62 12.35 0.33 10.25
C TYR A 62 12.89 0.57 11.67
N LEU A 63 12.18 1.33 12.49
CA LEU A 63 12.60 1.67 13.86
C LEU A 63 12.65 0.44 14.79
N GLN A 64 11.79 -0.55 14.56
CA GLN A 64 11.76 -1.79 15.34
C GLN A 64 12.69 -2.89 14.80
N GLY A 65 13.38 -2.66 13.67
CA GLY A 65 14.12 -3.71 12.99
C GLY A 65 13.23 -4.84 12.45
N ASP A 66 11.93 -4.58 12.27
CA ASP A 66 10.94 -5.52 11.75
C ASP A 66 10.87 -5.43 10.22
N TRP A 67 11.57 -6.35 9.57
CA TRP A 67 11.60 -6.43 8.11
C TRP A 67 10.24 -6.79 7.49
N VAL A 68 9.36 -7.49 8.22
CA VAL A 68 8.02 -7.89 7.73
C VAL A 68 7.16 -6.65 7.54
N LEU A 69 7.15 -5.75 8.53
CA LEU A 69 6.46 -4.47 8.42
C LEU A 69 7.11 -3.54 7.40
N LEU A 70 8.44 -3.44 7.42
CA LEU A 70 9.20 -2.59 6.51
C LEU A 70 8.87 -2.89 5.05
N VAL A 71 8.99 -4.16 4.64
CA VAL A 71 8.74 -4.60 3.26
C VAL A 71 7.25 -4.68 2.98
N GLY A 72 6.49 -5.32 3.87
CA GLY A 72 5.07 -5.58 3.66
C GLY A 72 4.25 -4.31 3.51
N GLN A 73 4.64 -3.22 4.19
CA GLN A 73 3.93 -1.94 4.16
C GLN A 73 4.57 -0.95 3.18
N GLY A 74 5.88 -1.04 2.93
CA GLY A 74 6.60 -0.12 2.04
C GLY A 74 6.07 -0.13 0.61
N VAL A 75 5.67 -1.29 0.09
CA VAL A 75 5.01 -1.39 -1.23
C VAL A 75 3.71 -0.60 -1.27
N GLY A 76 3.01 -0.48 -0.13
CA GLY A 76 1.75 0.25 -0.01
C GLY A 76 1.93 1.74 -0.23
N ILE A 77 3.07 2.30 0.17
CA ILE A 77 3.44 3.70 -0.08
C ILE A 77 3.48 3.96 -1.59
N LEU A 78 4.13 3.08 -2.36
CA LEU A 78 4.25 3.24 -3.80
C LEU A 78 2.88 3.16 -4.49
N THR A 79 2.11 2.12 -4.17
CA THR A 79 0.84 1.85 -4.87
C THR A 79 -0.26 2.86 -4.52
N THR A 80 -0.41 3.22 -3.24
CA THR A 80 -1.36 4.27 -2.84
C THR A 80 -0.87 5.68 -3.19
N GLY A 81 0.45 5.93 -3.14
CA GLY A 81 1.05 7.20 -3.55
C GLY A 81 0.78 7.54 -5.02
N MET A 82 0.81 6.53 -5.91
CA MET A 82 0.40 6.69 -7.31
C MET A 82 -1.07 7.13 -7.44
N ILE A 83 -1.97 6.58 -6.62
CA ILE A 83 -3.39 6.96 -6.64
C ILE A 83 -3.57 8.36 -6.05
N VAL A 84 -2.89 8.70 -4.95
CA VAL A 84 -2.88 10.07 -4.39
C VAL A 84 -2.40 11.08 -5.43
N PHE A 85 -1.35 10.76 -6.19
CA PHE A 85 -0.91 11.58 -7.31
C PHE A 85 -2.02 11.78 -8.36
N GLN A 86 -2.71 10.71 -8.76
CA GLN A 86 -3.86 10.82 -9.68
C GLN A 86 -5.00 11.67 -9.12
N VAL A 87 -5.30 11.56 -7.82
CA VAL A 87 -6.29 12.43 -7.15
C VAL A 87 -5.91 13.89 -7.29
N ILE A 88 -4.65 14.25 -7.05
CA ILE A 88 -4.16 15.64 -7.18
C ILE A 88 -4.24 16.10 -8.64
N GLN A 89 -3.85 15.26 -9.60
CA GLN A 89 -3.84 15.61 -11.02
C GLN A 89 -5.24 15.79 -11.62
N TYR A 90 -6.18 14.90 -11.29
CA TYR A 90 -7.52 14.91 -11.89
C TYR A 90 -8.50 15.83 -11.15
N ARG A 91 -8.26 16.16 -9.87
CA ARG A 91 -9.06 17.16 -9.15
C ARG A 91 -8.89 18.58 -9.71
N LYS A 92 -7.72 18.90 -10.30
CA LYS A 92 -7.46 20.21 -10.95
C LYS A 92 -8.14 20.39 -12.31
N LYS A 93 -8.72 19.32 -12.88
CA LYS A 93 -9.39 19.35 -14.18
C LYS A 93 -10.91 19.46 -14.10
N LYS A 94 -11.47 19.46 -12.89
CA LYS A 94 -12.86 19.85 -12.62
C LYS A 94 -12.91 21.33 -12.31
#